data_AF-H9C6J9-F1
#
_entry.id   AF-H9C6J9-F1
#
_cell.length_a   1.000
_cell.length_b   1.000
_cell.length_c   1.000
_cell.angle_alpha   90.00
_cell.angle_beta   90.00
_cell.angle_gamma   90.00
#
_symmetry.space_group_name_H-M   'P 1'
#
loop_
_entity.id
_entity.type
_entity.pdbx_description
1 polymer ?
#
loop_
_entity_poly.entity_id
_entity_poly.type
_entity_poly.pdbx_seq_one_letter_code
_entity_poly.pdbx_strand_id
1 'polypeptide(L)' 'MTTTNYNIRLDQELKDKAFSVLESYGLTPSQAIKLFLHQVAETNSIPLSFDYQPKLNAQTIAAIAER' A
#
# COMPACT_ATOMS: atom_id res chain seq x y z
N MET A 1 -16.05 -1.19 -22.82
CA MET A 1 -14.91 -0.83 -21.96
C MET A 1 -13.69 -1.60 -22.44
N THR A 2 -12.64 -0.90 -22.86
CA THR A 2 -11.36 -1.51 -23.26
C THR A 2 -10.62 -1.99 -22.01
N THR A 3 -10.32 -3.28 -21.94
CA THR A 3 -9.52 -3.83 -20.82
C THR A 3 -8.06 -3.83 -21.24
N THR A 4 -7.24 -3.04 -20.54
CA THR A 4 -5.79 -2.98 -20.79
C THR A 4 -5.08 -3.91 -19.81
N ASN A 5 -4.13 -4.71 -20.31
CA ASN A 5 -3.33 -5.58 -19.48
C ASN A 5 -2.16 -4.78 -18.87
N TYR A 6 -2.01 -4.79 -17.54
CA TYR A 6 -0.94 -4.10 -16.82
C TYR A 6 0.00 -5.12 -16.20
N ASN A 7 1.30 -5.06 -16.56
CA ASN A 7 2.32 -5.96 -16.02
C ASN A 7 3.21 -5.18 -15.03
N ILE A 8 3.35 -5.70 -13.81
CA ILE A 8 4.15 -5.11 -12.74
C ILE A 8 5.26 -6.09 -12.39
N ARG A 9 6.50 -5.60 -12.30
CA ARG A 9 7.60 -6.35 -11.69
C ARG A 9 7.56 -6.15 -10.17
N LEU A 10 7.52 -7.27 -9.45
CA LEU A 10 7.47 -7.30 -7.99
C LEU A 10 8.58 -8.22 -7.48
N ASP A 11 9.19 -7.84 -6.37
CA ASP A 11 10.12 -8.70 -5.67
C ASP A 11 9.40 -9.94 -5.11
N GLN A 12 10.08 -11.08 -5.07
CA GLN A 12 9.46 -12.34 -4.67
C GLN A 12 9.05 -12.32 -3.18
N GLU A 13 9.85 -11.70 -2.32
CA GLU A 13 9.53 -11.59 -0.90
C GLU A 13 8.31 -10.67 -0.67
N LEU A 14 8.27 -9.55 -1.40
CA LEU A 14 7.16 -8.60 -1.34
C LEU A 14 5.87 -9.24 -1.86
N LYS A 15 5.95 -10.03 -2.93
CA LYS A 15 4.83 -10.80 -3.47
C LYS A 15 4.24 -11.72 -2.42
N ASP A 16 5.08 -12.54 -1.79
CA ASP A 16 4.64 -13.56 -0.85
C ASP A 16 3.94 -12.95 0.38
N LYS A 17 4.55 -11.91 0.95
CA LYS A 17 3.99 -11.16 2.09
C LYS A 17 2.67 -10.48 1.73
N ALA A 18 2.62 -9.76 0.62
CA ALA A 18 1.43 -9.03 0.21
C ALA A 18 0.29 -9.98 -0.17
N PHE A 19 0.59 -11.07 -0.88
CA PHE A 19 -0.43 -12.02 -1.34
C PHE A 19 -1.02 -12.77 -0.16
N SER A 20 -0.20 -13.18 0.82
CA SER A 20 -0.69 -13.81 2.05
C SER A 20 -1.70 -12.93 2.80
N VAL A 21 -1.42 -11.63 2.91
CA VAL A 21 -2.36 -10.68 3.54
C VAL A 21 -3.64 -10.58 2.72
N LEU A 22 -3.53 -10.38 1.41
CA LEU A 22 -4.70 -10.24 0.53
C LEU A 22 -5.58 -11.49 0.51
N GLU A 23 -4.98 -12.68 0.49
CA GLU A 23 -5.68 -13.96 0.58
C GLU A 23 -6.40 -14.11 1.93
N SER A 24 -5.80 -13.64 3.03
CA SER A 24 -6.46 -13.61 4.33
C SER A 24 -7.71 -12.71 4.36
N TYR A 25 -7.80 -11.71 3.47
CA TYR A 25 -8.98 -10.88 3.26
C TYR A 25 -9.91 -11.43 2.15
N GLY A 26 -9.59 -12.57 1.53
CA GLY A 26 -10.34 -13.15 0.42
C GLY A 26 -10.24 -12.36 -0.88
N LEU A 27 -9.23 -11.51 -1.02
CA LEU A 27 -9.02 -10.64 -2.18
C LEU A 27 -7.92 -11.20 -3.08
N THR A 28 -8.17 -11.22 -4.39
CA THR A 28 -7.09 -11.48 -5.34
C THR A 28 -6.19 -10.25 -5.47
N PRO A 29 -4.88 -10.42 -5.75
CA PRO A 29 -3.95 -9.33 -6.00
C PRO A 29 -4.45 -8.34 -7.06
N SER A 30 -5.00 -8.88 -8.15
CA SER A 30 -5.57 -8.07 -9.23
C SER A 30 -6.77 -7.23 -8.77
N GLN A 31 -7.59 -7.72 -7.83
CA GLN A 31 -8.67 -6.93 -7.24
C GLN A 31 -8.13 -5.83 -6.35
N ALA A 32 -7.16 -6.12 -5.49
CA ALA A 32 -6.55 -5.12 -4.62
C ALA A 32 -5.91 -3.96 -5.41
N ILE A 33 -5.16 -4.28 -6.47
CA ILE A 33 -4.55 -3.26 -7.35
C ILE A 33 -5.63 -2.45 -8.09
N LYS A 34 -6.71 -3.10 -8.55
CA LYS A 34 -7.83 -2.37 -9.17
C LYS A 34 -8.50 -1.41 -8.19
N LEU A 35 -8.75 -1.83 -6.95
CA LEU A 35 -9.31 -0.97 -5.90
C LEU A 35 -8.39 0.20 -5.59
N PHE A 36 -7.08 -0.06 -5.50
CA PHE A 36 -6.07 0.97 -5.31
C PHE A 36 -6.11 2.02 -6.43
N LEU A 37 -6.06 1.59 -7.70
CA LEU A 37 -6.11 2.51 -8.84
C LEU A 37 -7.43 3.28 -8.92
N HIS A 38 -8.55 2.64 -8.55
CA HIS A 38 -9.84 3.29 -8.51
C HIS A 38 -9.87 4.39 -7.45
N GLN A 39 -9.37 4.11 -6.23
CA GLN A 39 -9.26 5.10 -5.17
C GLN A 39 -8.34 6.26 -5.56
N VAL A 40 -7.22 5.99 -6.25
CA VAL A 40 -6.33 7.04 -6.77
C VAL A 40 -7.04 7.92 -7.79
N ALA A 41 -7.79 7.32 -8.72
CA ALA A 41 -8.52 8.06 -9.75
C ALA A 41 -9.66 8.91 -9.16
N GLU A 42 -10.40 8.36 -8.20
CA GLU A 42 -11.52 9.05 -7.54
C GLU A 42 -11.04 10.20 -6.65
N THR A 43 -10.04 9.94 -5.79
CA THR A 43 -9.54 10.95 -4.83
C THR A 43 -8.49 11.89 -5.41
N ASN A 44 -8.00 11.61 -6.63
CA ASN A 44 -6.86 12.29 -7.25
C ASN A 44 -5.62 12.36 -6.33
N SER A 45 -5.54 11.43 -5.38
CA SER A 45 -4.53 11.38 -4.34
C SER A 45 -4.09 9.94 -4.16
N ILE A 46 -2.83 9.73 -3.78
CA ILE A 46 -2.30 8.39 -3.58
C ILE A 46 -2.75 7.92 -2.19
N PRO A 47 -3.63 6.91 -2.06
CA PRO A 47 -4.14 6.41 -0.78
C PRO A 47 -3.13 5.44 -0.14
N LEU A 48 -1.84 5.71 -0.31
CA LEU A 48 -0.79 5.13 0.50
C LEU A 48 -0.56 6.12 1.62
N SER A 49 -1.17 5.87 2.78
CA SER A 49 -0.55 6.36 4.00
C SER A 49 0.81 5.69 4.03
N PHE A 50 1.90 6.45 3.86
CA PHE A 50 3.26 5.98 4.16
C PHE A 50 3.46 5.67 5.66
N ASP A 51 2.36 5.42 6.38
CA ASP A 51 2.25 4.93 7.75
C ASP A 51 2.43 3.40 7.81
N TYR A 52 3.24 2.83 6.92
CA TYR A 52 3.99 1.64 7.31
C TYR A 52 4.99 2.14 8.35
N GLN A 53 4.55 2.19 9.61
CA GLN A 53 5.28 2.75 10.75
C GLN A 53 6.80 2.67 10.54
N PRO A 54 7.49 3.76 10.18
CA PRO A 54 8.74 3.97 10.88
C PRO A 54 8.29 4.07 12.33
N LYS A 55 8.64 3.09 13.17
CA LYS A 55 8.76 3.34 14.61
C LYS A 55 9.33 4.75 14.71
N LEU A 56 8.54 5.71 15.22
CA LEU A 56 8.96 7.09 15.33
C LEU A 56 10.38 7.04 15.88
N ASN A 57 11.36 7.46 15.07
CA ASN A 57 12.73 7.46 15.53
C ASN A 57 12.77 8.30 16.81
N ALA A 58 13.45 7.82 17.84
CA ALA A 58 13.42 8.41 19.18
C ALA A 58 13.67 9.93 19.18
N GLN A 59 14.33 10.44 18.14
CA GLN A 59 14.58 11.85 17.86
C GLN A 59 13.30 12.70 17.69
N THR A 60 12.26 12.18 17.04
CA THR A 60 11.00 12.92 16.85
C THR A 60 10.20 12.99 18.15
N ILE A 61 10.23 11.92 18.96
CA ILE A 61 9.58 11.88 20.29
C ILE A 61 10.25 12.82 21.29
N ALA A 62 11.58 13.01 21.18
CA ALA A 62 12.32 13.95 22.01
C ALA A 62 11.98 15.41 21.68
N ALA A 63 11.76 15.74 20.41
CA ALA A 63 11.46 17.11 19.98
C ALA A 63 10.07 17.63 20.42
N ILE A 64 9.12 16.73 20.66
CA ILE A 64 7.78 17.05 21.20
C ILE A 64 7.76 17.15 22.73
N ALA A 65 8.73 16.54 23.43
CA ALA A 65 8.82 16.59 24.89
C ALA A 65 9.54 17.84 25.43
N GLU A 66 10.20 18.60 24.55
CA GLU A 66 10.94 19.84 24.90
C GLU A 66 10.10 21.12 24.74
N ARG A 67 8.77 21.00 24.59
CA ARG A 67 7.82 22.13 24.50
C ARG A 67 6.97 22.27 25.75
#